data_AF-A0A7K2E2A4-F1
#
_entry.id   AF-A0A7K2E2A4-F1
#
_cell.length_a   1.000
_cell.length_b   1.000
_cell.length_c   1.000
_cell.angle_alpha   90.00
_cell.angle_beta   90.00
_cell.angle_gamma   90.00
#
_symmetry.space_group_name_H-M   'P 1'
#
loop_
_entity.id
_entity.type
_entity.pdbx_description
1 polymer ?
#
loop_
_entity_poly.entity_id
_entity_poly.type
_entity_poly.pdbx_seq_one_letter_code
_entity_poly.pdbx_strand_id
1 'polypeptide(L)'
;MTTAHAAPAGAAEVSKVVLAYSGGLDTSIILHWLRETYGCTVVTFTADIGQGDELEPARAKALAMGVSPADVFIEDLREEFARDFVFPMFRANAVYEGEYLLGTSI
;
A
#
# COMPACT_ATOMS: atom_id res chain seq x y z
N MET A 1 12.14 -21.58 -19.93
CA MET A 1 10.74 -21.50 -20.39
C MET A 1 9.86 -21.44 -19.16
N THR A 2 9.59 -20.23 -18.67
CA THR A 2 8.69 -20.01 -17.53
C THR A 2 7.39 -19.53 -18.13
N THR A 3 6.31 -20.28 -17.92
CA THR A 3 4.98 -19.91 -18.40
C THR A 3 4.51 -18.69 -17.62
N ALA A 4 4.52 -17.52 -18.28
CA ALA A 4 3.78 -16.37 -17.79
C ALA A 4 2.30 -16.78 -17.68
N HIS A 5 1.71 -16.62 -16.49
CA HIS A 5 0.29 -16.83 -16.30
C HIS A 5 -0.42 -15.71 -17.07
N ALA A 6 -0.90 -16.03 -18.27
CA ALA A 6 -1.60 -15.06 -19.11
C ALA A 6 -2.82 -14.52 -18.34
N ALA A 7 -2.96 -13.19 -18.32
CA ALA A 7 -4.11 -12.53 -17.74
C ALA A 7 -5.41 -13.14 -18.29
N PRO A 8 -6.46 -13.34 -17.46
CA PRO A 8 -7.69 -13.99 -17.89
C PRO A 8 -8.32 -13.23 -19.06
N ALA A 9 -8.55 -13.95 -20.16
CA ALA A 9 -9.15 -13.41 -21.38
C ALA A 9 -10.58 -12.90 -21.07
N GLY A 10 -10.79 -11.59 -21.23
CA GLY A 10 -12.11 -10.95 -21.08
C GLY A 10 -12.18 -9.86 -20.00
N ALA A 11 -11.14 -9.65 -19.19
CA ALA A 11 -11.04 -8.48 -18.32
C ALA A 11 -10.65 -7.24 -19.15
N ALA A 12 -11.26 -6.09 -18.87
CA ALA A 12 -10.83 -4.82 -19.45
C ALA A 12 -9.32 -4.63 -19.25
N GLU A 13 -8.63 -4.09 -20.24
CA GLU A 13 -7.18 -3.87 -20.18
C GLU A 13 -6.84 -3.01 -18.96
N VAL A 14 -6.09 -3.58 -18.01
CA VAL A 14 -5.67 -2.89 -16.80
C VAL A 14 -4.63 -1.85 -17.18
N SER A 15 -5.04 -0.59 -17.28
CA SER A 15 -4.17 0.51 -17.73
C SER A 15 -3.40 1.19 -16.60
N LYS A 16 -3.99 1.26 -15.39
CA LYS A 16 -3.40 1.92 -14.23
C LYS A 16 -3.80 1.25 -12.91
N VAL A 17 -2.84 1.07 -12.00
CA VAL A 17 -3.03 0.48 -10.66
C VAL A 17 -2.45 1.41 -9.60
N VAL A 18 -3.16 1.57 -8.48
CA VAL A 18 -2.60 2.14 -7.25
C VAL A 18 -2.21 1.00 -6.32
N LEU A 19 -0.94 0.96 -5.93
CA LEU A 19 -0.37 -0.05 -5.05
C LEU A 19 -0.13 0.56 -3.67
N ALA A 20 -0.77 -0.02 -2.64
CA ALA A 20 -0.35 0.19 -1.26
C ALA A 20 1.08 -0.35 -1.09
N TYR A 21 2.05 0.56 -0.97
CA TYR A 21 3.46 0.26 -1.10
C TYR A 21 4.19 0.62 0.19
N SER A 22 4.76 -0.39 0.85
CA SER A 22 5.51 -0.22 2.10
C SER A 22 7.01 -0.03 1.89
N GLY A 23 7.54 -0.27 0.69
CA GLY A 23 8.99 -0.33 0.46
C GLY A 23 9.64 -1.66 0.89
N GLY A 24 8.88 -2.56 1.53
CA GLY A 24 9.32 -3.91 1.87
C GLY A 24 9.61 -4.78 0.64
N LEU A 25 10.21 -5.96 0.87
CA LEU A 25 10.57 -6.89 -0.20
C LEU A 25 9.34 -7.29 -1.04
N ASP A 26 8.25 -7.70 -0.38
CA ASP A 26 7.06 -8.23 -1.05
C ASP A 26 6.39 -7.18 -1.94
N THR A 27 6.15 -5.97 -1.42
CA THR A 27 5.51 -4.88 -2.18
C THR A 27 6.40 -4.38 -3.32
N SER A 28 7.73 -4.53 -3.21
CA SER A 28 8.67 -4.26 -4.31
C SER A 28 8.57 -5.30 -5.42
N ILE A 29 8.49 -6.58 -5.06
CA ILE A 29 8.30 -7.66 -6.04
C ILE A 29 6.94 -7.51 -6.74
N ILE A 30 5.88 -7.18 -5.99
CA ILE A 30 4.55 -6.92 -6.55
C ILE A 30 4.57 -5.75 -7.54
N LEU A 31 5.27 -4.66 -7.22
CA LEU A 31 5.41 -3.51 -8.12
C LEU A 31 6.01 -3.92 -9.47
N HIS A 32 7.07 -4.72 -9.43
CA HIS A 32 7.70 -5.25 -10.65
C HIS A 32 6.76 -6.20 -11.40
N TRP A 33 6.13 -7.13 -10.67
CA TRP A 33 5.21 -8.12 -11.23
C TRP A 33 3.98 -7.48 -11.91
N LEU A 34 3.40 -6.43 -11.33
CA LEU A 34 2.27 -5.71 -11.91
C LEU A 34 2.63 -5.07 -13.26
N ARG A 35 3.83 -4.52 -13.37
CA ARG A 35 4.33 -3.92 -14.62
C ARG A 35 4.60 -4.97 -15.68
N GLU A 36 5.27 -6.08 -15.32
CA GLU A 36 5.58 -7.14 -16.28
C GLU A 36 4.34 -7.90 -16.74
N THR A 37 3.41 -8.19 -15.83
CA THR A 37 2.24 -9.03 -16.11
C THR A 37 1.14 -8.27 -16.84
N TYR A 38 0.92 -7.00 -16.47
CA TYR A 38 -0.19 -6.21 -17.02
C TYR A 38 0.25 -5.08 -17.95
N GLY A 39 1.54 -4.77 -18.06
CA GLY A 39 2.01 -3.63 -18.86
C GLY A 39 1.45 -2.27 -18.40
N CYS A 40 0.94 -2.22 -17.17
CA CYS A 40 0.18 -1.09 -16.65
C CYS A 40 1.05 -0.04 -15.98
N THR A 41 0.52 1.18 -15.84
CA THR A 41 1.12 2.20 -14.99
C THR A 41 0.85 1.87 -13.53
N VAL A 42 1.89 1.82 -12.69
CA VAL A 42 1.75 1.59 -11.24
C VAL A 42 2.07 2.87 -10.49
N VAL A 43 1.10 3.34 -9.71
CA VAL A 43 1.20 4.42 -8.71
C VAL A 43 1.48 3.78 -7.36
N THR A 44 2.43 4.32 -6.61
CA THR A 44 2.70 3.86 -5.24
C THR A 44 2.10 4.82 -4.23
N PHE A 45 1.41 4.27 -3.24
CA PHE A 45 0.85 5.02 -2.12
C PHE A 45 1.39 4.45 -0.81
N THR A 46 2.00 5.30 0.01
CA THR A 46 2.50 4.96 1.34
C THR A 46 1.84 5.89 2.36
N ALA A 47 1.24 5.31 3.41
CA ALA A 47 0.58 6.07 4.47
C ALA A 47 1.42 6.02 5.75
N ASP A 48 1.72 7.19 6.33
CA ASP A 48 2.18 7.30 7.71
C ASP A 48 0.98 7.32 8.66
N ILE A 49 0.82 6.25 9.41
CA ILE A 49 -0.15 6.09 10.50
C ILE A 49 0.57 5.84 11.83
N GLY A 50 1.86 6.17 11.92
CA GLY A 50 2.69 6.04 13.12
C GLY A 50 3.74 4.94 13.05
N GLN A 51 4.10 4.45 11.85
CA GLN A 51 5.13 3.41 11.68
C GLN A 51 6.57 3.93 11.92
N GLY A 52 6.81 5.24 11.84
CA GLY A 52 8.12 5.86 12.09
C GLY A 52 9.01 5.98 10.84
N ASP A 53 10.31 5.73 10.99
CA ASP A 53 11.37 6.09 10.02
C ASP A 53 11.33 5.32 8.67
N GLU A 54 10.32 4.49 8.41
CA GLU A 54 10.23 3.62 7.23
C GLU A 54 9.78 4.32 5.94
N LEU A 55 9.34 5.58 6.02
CA LEU A 55 8.68 6.29 4.91
C LEU A 55 9.65 6.80 3.83
N GLU A 56 10.74 7.44 4.24
CA GLU A 56 11.75 7.98 3.32
C GLU A 56 12.44 6.89 2.47
N PRO A 57 12.82 5.73 3.04
CA PRO A 57 13.32 4.60 2.26
C PRO A 57 12.33 4.10 1.20
N ALA A 58 11.02 4.13 1.49
CA ALA A 58 9.99 3.70 0.53
C ALA A 58 9.97 4.61 -0.72
N ARG A 59 10.06 5.94 -0.54
CA ARG A 59 10.15 6.89 -1.66
C ARG A 59 11.33 6.59 -2.56
N ALA A 60 12.52 6.56 -1.97
CA ALA A 60 13.77 6.39 -2.71
C ALA A 60 13.78 5.07 -3.49
N LYS A 61 13.24 4.01 -2.87
CA LYS A 61 13.14 2.69 -3.51
C LYS A 61 12.13 2.66 -4.67
N ALA A 62 10.96 3.27 -4.52
CA ALA A 62 9.97 3.35 -5.60
C ALA A 62 10.53 4.08 -6.82
N LEU A 63 11.23 5.20 -6.61
CA LEU A 63 11.90 5.96 -7.67
C LEU A 63 13.02 5.14 -8.33
N ALA A 64 13.84 4.44 -7.55
CA ALA A 64 14.89 3.57 -8.07
C ALA A 64 14.33 2.40 -8.91
N MET A 65 13.11 1.95 -8.61
CA MET A 65 12.38 0.95 -9.40
C MET A 65 11.65 1.56 -10.61
N GLY A 66 11.83 2.86 -10.89
CA GLY A 66 11.32 3.53 -12.08
C GLY A 66 9.85 3.97 -11.97
N VAL A 67 9.32 4.19 -10.77
CA VAL A 67 8.05 4.93 -10.60
C VAL A 67 8.30 6.41 -10.88
N SER A 68 7.41 7.05 -11.63
CA SER A 68 7.54 8.48 -11.90
C SER A 68 7.38 9.27 -10.58
N PRO A 69 8.10 10.38 -10.36
CA PRO A 69 7.92 11.18 -9.14
C PRO A 69 6.47 11.66 -8.91
N ALA A 70 5.71 11.87 -9.99
CA ALA A 70 4.30 12.26 -9.93
C ALA A 70 3.35 11.11 -9.54
N ASP A 71 3.83 9.86 -9.59
CA ASP A 71 3.09 8.66 -9.22
C ASP A 71 3.60 8.05 -7.90
N VAL A 72 4.39 8.79 -7.10
CA VAL A 72 4.83 8.39 -5.75
C VAL A 72 4.19 9.29 -4.68
N PHE A 73 3.18 8.75 -4.01
CA PHE A 73 2.42 9.42 -2.95
C PHE A 73 2.87 8.91 -1.58
N ILE A 74 3.19 9.84 -0.68
CA ILE A 74 3.47 9.57 0.73
C ILE A 74 2.65 10.56 1.53
N GLU A 75 1.69 10.06 2.29
CA GLU A 75 0.72 10.89 3.02
C GLU A 75 0.87 10.69 4.53
N ASP A 76 0.88 11.80 5.27
CA ASP A 76 0.79 11.79 6.72
C ASP A 76 -0.68 11.70 7.15
N LEU A 77 -1.09 10.54 7.63
CA LEU A 77 -2.45 10.22 8.03
C LEU A 77 -2.57 9.99 9.55
N ARG A 78 -1.55 10.32 10.34
CA ARG A 78 -1.55 10.06 11.79
C ARG A 78 -2.70 10.76 12.52
N GLU A 79 -2.92 12.03 12.20
CA GLU A 79 -4.00 12.83 12.80
C GLU A 79 -5.39 12.35 12.35
N GLU A 80 -5.53 11.97 11.08
CA GLU A 80 -6.79 11.41 10.56
C GLU A 80 -7.08 10.05 11.19
N PHE A 81 -6.08 9.17 11.25
CA PHE A 81 -6.16 7.86 11.89
C PHE A 81 -6.58 7.97 13.35
N ALA A 82 -5.94 8.85 14.12
CA ALA A 82 -6.28 9.07 15.53
C ALA A 82 -7.72 9.61 15.70
N ARG A 83 -8.06 10.66 14.96
CA ARG A 83 -9.34 11.38 15.11
C ARG A 83 -10.54 10.57 14.63
N ASP A 84 -10.40 9.90 13.49
CA ASP A 84 -11.52 9.34 12.74
C ASP A 84 -11.63 7.80 12.86
N PHE A 85 -10.60 7.12 13.39
CA PHE A 85 -10.59 5.66 13.61
C PHE A 85 -10.35 5.28 15.08
N VAL A 86 -9.22 5.71 15.65
CA VAL A 86 -8.84 5.36 17.03
C VAL A 86 -9.84 5.90 18.05
N PHE A 87 -10.12 7.21 18.06
CA PHE A 87 -11.03 7.77 19.06
C PHE A 87 -12.47 7.24 18.94
N PRO A 88 -13.06 7.08 17.74
CA PRO A 88 -14.36 6.42 17.60
C PRO A 88 -14.38 4.99 18.14
N MET A 89 -13.32 4.19 17.91
CA MET A 89 -13.18 2.86 18.49
C MET A 89 -13.17 2.89 20.03
N PHE A 90 -12.39 3.80 20.61
CA PHE A 90 -12.31 3.96 22.07
C PHE A 90 -13.64 4.41 22.70
N ARG A 91 -14.42 5.26 22.01
CA ARG A 91 -15.78 5.66 22.49
C ARG A 91 -16.72 4.46 22.63
N ALA A 92 -16.53 3.42 21.82
CA ALA A 92 -17.30 2.18 21.91
C ALA A 92 -16.76 1.20 22.97
N ASN A 93 -15.63 1.51 23.61
CA ASN A 93 -14.86 0.57 24.42
C ASN A 93 -14.66 -0.77 23.69
N ALA A 94 -14.32 -0.71 22.39
CA ALA A 94 -14.20 -1.89 21.57
C ALA A 94 -13.00 -2.75 22.03
N VAL A 95 -13.29 -4.00 22.39
CA VAL A 95 -12.30 -4.99 22.78
C VAL A 95 -12.69 -6.32 22.14
N TYR A 96 -11.78 -6.92 21.40
CA TYR A 96 -11.98 -8.23 20.80
C TYR A 96 -11.52 -9.32 21.78
N GLU A 97 -12.39 -10.30 22.02
CA GLU A 97 -12.16 -11.44 22.92
C GLU A 97 -11.68 -11.06 24.34
N GLY A 98 -12.04 -9.85 24.80
CA GLY A 98 -11.74 -9.36 26.14
C GLY A 98 -10.32 -8.82 26.35
N GLU A 99 -9.43 -8.92 25.35
CA GLU A 99 -8.02 -8.51 25.49
C GLU A 99 -7.48 -7.64 24.34
N TYR A 100 -7.91 -7.86 23.09
CA TYR A 100 -7.30 -7.21 21.94
C TYR A 100 -7.95 -5.87 21.59
N LEU A 101 -7.14 -4.81 21.56
CA LEU A 101 -7.55 -3.42 21.25
C LEU A 101 -7.54 -3.08 19.76
N LEU A 102 -7.73 -4.06 18.88
CA LEU A 102 -8.04 -3.87 17.46
C LEU A 102 -7.05 -3.05 16.63
N GLY A 103 -5.80 -2.86 17.09
CA GLY A 103 -4.85 -1.91 16.48
C GLY A 103 -4.50 -2.13 15.00
N THR A 104 -4.76 -3.31 14.44
CA THR A 104 -4.60 -3.60 12.99
C THR A 104 -5.93 -3.58 12.25
N SER A 105 -7.03 -3.77 12.96
CA SER A 105 -8.37 -3.90 12.36
C SER A 105 -9.01 -2.56 12.03
N ILE A 106 -8.61 -1.51 12.74
CA ILE A 106 -9.10 -0.13 12.55
C ILE A 106 -8.15 0.70 11.70
#